data_AF-A0A4R8XY74-F1
#
_entry.id   AF-A0A4R8XY74-F1
#
_cell.length_a   1.000
_cell.length_b   1.000
_cell.length_c   1.000
_cell.angle_alpha   90.00
_cell.angle_beta   90.00
_cell.angle_gamma   90.00
#
_symmetry.space_group_name_H-M   'P 1'
#
loop_
_entity.id
_entity.type
_entity.pdbx_description
1 polymer ?
#
loop_
_entity_poly.entity_id
_entity_poly.type
_entity_poly.pdbx_seq_one_letter_code
_entity_poly.pdbx_strand_id
1 'polypeptide(L)' 'MAALGELSRRIIDGTDTGQVKAEATALTVRWADQVMPGAGQDRDWEAYRAGGIQAMSEISTLQGTTS' A
#
# COMPACT_ATOMS: atom_id res chain seq x y z
N MET A 1 -7.15 4.00 -6.12
CA MET A 1 -7.19 3.13 -4.91
C MET A 1 -6.71 3.93 -3.70
N ALA A 2 -7.33 3.83 -2.52
CA ALA A 2 -6.90 4.63 -1.37
C ALA A 2 -5.50 4.28 -0.83
N ALA A 3 -5.01 3.05 -1.02
CA ALA A 3 -3.66 2.66 -0.61
C ALA A 3 -2.58 3.50 -1.32
N LEU A 4 -2.69 3.62 -2.65
CA LEU A 4 -1.81 4.48 -3.45
C LEU A 4 -1.95 5.97 -3.08
N GLY A 5 -3.18 6.42 -2.81
CA GLY A 5 -3.41 7.79 -2.34
C GLY A 5 -2.84 8.05 -0.95
N GLU A 6 -2.77 7.04 -0.08
CA GLU A 6 -2.11 7.15 1.22
C GLU A 6 -0.59 7.16 1.09
N LEU A 7 -0.02 6.32 0.23
CA LEU A 7 1.41 6.36 -0.10
C LEU A 7 1.79 7.74 -0.66
N SER A 8 1.01 8.26 -1.61
CA SER A 8 1.22 9.58 -2.21
C SER A 8 1.21 10.72 -1.20
N ARG A 9 0.51 10.58 -0.06
CA ARG A 9 0.51 11.60 1.01
C ARG A 9 1.73 11.51 1.93
N ARG A 10 2.42 10.37 1.95
CA ARG A 10 3.60 10.11 2.80
C ARG A 10 4.91 10.39 2.07
N ILE A 11 4.88 10.37 0.74
CA ILE A 11 6.02 10.70 -0.10
C ILE A 11 5.90 12.15 -0.58
N ILE A 12 7.04 12.84 -0.66
CA ILE A 12 7.19 14.15 -1.27
C ILE A 12 8.19 14.09 -2.43
N ASP A 13 8.23 15.13 -3.25
CA ASP A 13 9.26 15.26 -4.27
C ASP A 13 10.66 15.20 -3.64
N GLY A 14 11.50 14.30 -4.15
CA GLY A 14 12.83 14.03 -3.61
C GLY A 14 12.90 12.92 -2.55
N THR A 15 11.79 12.25 -2.23
CA THR A 15 11.81 11.04 -1.40
C THR A 15 12.66 9.96 -2.07
N ASP A 16 13.67 9.46 -1.37
CA ASP A 16 14.54 8.40 -1.89
C ASP A 16 13.73 7.12 -2.16
N THR A 17 14.16 6.34 -3.16
CA THR A 17 13.50 5.10 -3.55
C THR A 17 13.46 4.08 -2.41
N GLY A 18 14.48 4.05 -1.53
CA GLY A 18 14.49 3.23 -0.32
C GLY A 18 13.42 3.65 0.68
N GLN A 19 13.19 4.95 0.84
CA GLN A 19 12.14 5.47 1.72
C GLN A 19 10.73 5.22 1.15
N VAL A 20 10.55 5.33 -0.18
CA VAL A 20 9.28 4.94 -0.83
C VAL A 20 8.94 3.48 -0.56
N LYS A 21 9.93 2.58 -0.63
CA LYS A 21 9.74 1.15 -0.30
C LYS A 21 9.40 0.91 1.16
N ALA A 22 10.06 1.63 2.06
CA ALA A 22 9.80 1.53 3.49
C ALA A 22 8.34 1.93 3.81
N GLU A 23 7.87 3.04 3.24
CA GLU A 23 6.48 3.50 3.40
C GLU A 23 5.48 2.52 2.76
N ALA A 24 5.77 1.99 1.57
CA ALA A 24 4.93 0.97 0.94
C ALA A 24 4.83 -0.31 1.78
N THR A 25 5.94 -0.73 2.40
CA THR A 25 5.98 -1.88 3.32
C THR A 25 5.12 -1.61 4.56
N ALA A 26 5.28 -0.44 5.19
CA ALA A 26 4.49 -0.05 6.36
C ALA A 26 2.98 0.00 6.05
N LEU A 27 2.61 0.51 4.87
CA LEU A 27 1.22 0.52 4.42
C LEU A 27 0.67 -0.87 4.13
N THR A 28 1.49 -1.78 3.58
CA THR A 28 1.10 -3.18 3.36
C THR A 28 0.69 -3.85 4.67
N VAL A 29 1.52 -3.71 5.71
CA VAL A 29 1.23 -4.25 7.04
C VAL A 29 -0.03 -3.63 7.63
N ARG A 30 -0.14 -2.29 7.58
CA ARG A 30 -1.32 -1.58 8.09
C ARG A 30 -2.61 -2.04 7.42
N TRP A 31 -2.60 -2.18 6.09
CA TRP A 31 -3.76 -2.63 5.34
C TRP A 31 -4.08 -4.10 5.59
N ALA A 32 -3.06 -4.94 5.83
CA ALA A 32 -3.26 -6.32 6.27
C ALA A 32 -3.92 -6.41 7.65
N ASP A 33 -3.63 -5.48 8.56
CA ASP A 33 -4.26 -5.47 9.89
C ASP A 33 -5.61 -4.73 9.92
N GLN A 34 -5.99 -4.06 8.83
CA GLN A 34 -7.20 -3.27 8.79
C GLN A 34 -8.45 -4.15 8.70
N VAL A 35 -9.24 -4.13 9.76
CA VAL A 35 -10.58 -4.74 9.81
C VAL A 35 -11.58 -3.84 9.08
N MET A 36 -12.58 -4.47 8.45
CA MET A 36 -13.68 -3.74 7.82
C MET A 36 -14.37 -2.81 8.83
N PRO A 37 -14.60 -1.53 8.50
CA PRO A 37 -15.45 -0.68 9.31
C PRO A 37 -16.93 -1.14 9.16
N GLY A 38 -17.44 -1.89 10.14
CA GLY A 38 -18.84 -2.36 10.18
C GLY A 38 -18.98 -3.84 10.52
N ALA A 39 -20.19 -4.30 10.81
CA ALA A 39 -20.48 -5.65 11.32
C ALA A 39 -20.70 -6.73 10.23
N GLY A 40 -20.30 -6.49 8.98
CA GLY A 40 -20.61 -7.38 7.85
C GLY A 40 -19.38 -8.06 7.23
N GLN A 41 -19.58 -9.19 6.56
CA GLN A 41 -18.64 -9.67 5.54
C GLN A 41 -18.96 -8.96 4.23
N ASP A 42 -18.37 -7.79 4.00
CA ASP A 42 -18.46 -7.12 2.70
C ASP A 42 -17.33 -7.64 1.79
N ARG A 43 -17.71 -8.46 0.80
CA ARG A 43 -16.76 -8.99 -0.20
C ARG A 43 -16.12 -7.87 -1.02
N ASP A 44 -16.80 -6.74 -1.19
CA ASP A 44 -16.26 -5.60 -1.92
C ASP A 44 -15.14 -4.94 -1.11
N TRP A 45 -15.27 -4.90 0.22
CA TRP A 45 -14.20 -4.46 1.12
C TRP A 45 -13.00 -5.40 1.07
N GLU A 46 -13.20 -6.72 1.09
CA GLU A 46 -12.10 -7.68 1.02
C GLU A 46 -11.32 -7.57 -0.30
N ALA A 47 -12.03 -7.47 -1.44
CA ALA A 47 -11.42 -7.28 -2.74
C ALA A 47 -10.67 -5.93 -2.83
N TYR A 48 -11.27 -4.87 -2.28
CA TYR A 48 -10.66 -3.55 -2.21
C TYR A 48 -9.37 -3.53 -1.38
N ARG A 49 -9.41 -4.16 -0.19
CA ARG A 49 -8.25 -4.31 0.70
C ARG A 49 -7.16 -5.13 0.04
N ALA A 50 -7.52 -6.25 -0.59
CA ALA A 50 -6.56 -7.12 -1.29
C ALA A 50 -5.84 -6.39 -2.44
N GLY A 51 -6.57 -5.62 -3.26
CA GLY A 51 -5.97 -4.80 -4.32
C GLY A 51 -5.00 -3.74 -3.79
N GLY A 52 -5.33 -3.11 -2.66
CA GLY A 52 -4.42 -2.17 -1.97
C GLY A 52 -3.13 -2.82 -1.48
N ILE A 53 -3.24 -3.99 -0.84
CA ILE A 53 -2.09 -4.79 -0.36
C ILE A 53 -1.20 -5.21 -1.54
N GLN A 54 -1.80 -5.69 -2.63
CA GLN A 54 -1.06 -6.11 -3.82
C GLN A 54 -0.24 -4.96 -4.40
N ALA A 55 -0.87 -3.80 -4.63
CA ALA A 55 -0.17 -2.63 -5.20
C ALA A 55 0.98 -2.14 -4.32
N MET A 56 0.84 -2.16 -2.99
CA MET A 56 1.92 -1.78 -2.08
C MET A 56 3.04 -2.82 -2.05
N SER A 57 2.70 -4.11 -2.14
CA SER A 57 3.68 -5.20 -2.23
C SER A 57 4.52 -5.05 -3.49
N GLU A 58 3.91 -4.80 -4.64
CA GLU A 58 4.61 -4.55 -5.91
C GLU A 58 5.62 -3.39 -5.77
N ILE A 59 5.19 -2.26 -5.19
CA ILE A 59 6.07 -1.10 -4.97
C ILE A 59 7.22 -1.42 -4.00
N SER A 60 6.94 -2.13 -2.90
CA SER A 60 7.96 -2.50 -1.92
C SER A 60 9.05 -3.41 -2.51
N THR A 61 8.68 -4.22 -3.52
CA THR A 61 9.57 -5.17 -4.18
C THR A 61 10.27 -4.62 -5.42
N LEU A 62 9.98 -3.39 -5.86
CA LEU A 62 10.63 -2.75 -7.02
C LEU A 62 12.14 -2.68 -6.83
N GLN A 63 12.89 -3.69 -7.26
CA GLN A 63 14.33 -3.57 -7.40
C GLN A 63 14.60 -2.56 -8.51
N GLY A 64 15.55 -1.64 -8.28
CA GLY A 64 15.85 -0.59 -9.24
C GLY A 64 16.15 -1.18 -10.61
N THR A 65 15.19 -1.09 -11.55
CA THR A 65 15.46 -1.26 -12.97
C THR A 65 16.15 0.01 -13.42
N THR A 66 17.44 0.07 -13.13
CA THR A 66 18.37 0.99 -13.78
C THR A 66 19.46 0.12 -14.37
N SER A 67 19.26 -0.26 -15.63
CA SER A 67 20.34 -0.56 -16.56
C SER A 67 20.48 0.62 -17.50
#